data_AF-A0A0C2BSM8-F1
#
_entry.id   AF-A0A0C2BSM8-F1
#
_cell.length_a   1.000
_cell.length_b   1.000
_cell.length_c   1.000
_cell.angle_alpha   90.00
_cell.angle_beta   90.00
_cell.angle_gamma   90.00
#
_symmetry.space_group_name_H-M   'P 1'
#
loop_
_entity.id
_entity.type
_entity.pdbx_description
1 polymer ?
#
loop_
_entity_poly.entity_id
_entity_poly.type
_entity_poly.pdbx_seq_one_letter_code
_entity_poly.pdbx_strand_id
1 'polypeptide(L)'
;MSVVRSTQMQKESARQRHRSSDRCSLVSDVHASSSDGSECIPCQVSTAEMRLAAERFQPLCGSSVDVLPHYVQLEIALSNRRKIMYTDVKMKDFYTETCQVPYDVSQLRQFDYRNSHGFVRHDFIMLYDYCNGFMDFHGLSRAEKNIFFRYACAVDCLITSAYYTYHLGRAQNRMVMFNAEYVPMDPMPIRGNEPGAEALFETKADHEKYKYAYVL
;
A
#
# COMPACT_ATOMS: atom_id res chain seq x y z
N MET A 1 -35.32 11.12 -29.21
CA MET A 1 -35.31 10.81 -27.76
C MET A 1 -34.02 10.17 -27.23
N SER A 2 -33.02 9.82 -28.06
CA SER A 2 -31.78 9.14 -27.61
C SER A 2 -30.68 10.07 -27.07
N VAL A 3 -30.58 11.30 -27.58
CA VAL A 3 -29.48 12.24 -27.25
C VAL A 3 -29.58 12.82 -25.82
N VAL A 4 -30.79 12.94 -25.27
CA VAL A 4 -31.03 13.52 -23.95
C VAL A 4 -30.61 12.57 -22.82
N ARG A 5 -30.72 11.25 -23.01
CA ARG A 5 -30.27 10.25 -22.01
C ARG A 5 -28.74 10.16 -21.90
N SER A 6 -28.02 10.35 -23.01
CA SER A 6 -26.55 10.28 -23.03
C SER A 6 -25.90 11.44 -22.26
N THR A 7 -26.44 12.65 -22.41
CA THR A 7 -25.96 13.85 -21.70
C THR A 7 -26.29 13.85 -20.20
N GLN A 8 -27.37 13.18 -19.80
CA GLN A 8 -27.76 13.02 -18.40
C GLN A 8 -26.86 12.00 -17.67
N MET A 9 -26.51 10.89 -18.32
CA MET A 9 -25.53 9.92 -17.79
C MET A 9 -24.11 10.49 -17.64
N GLN A 10 -23.67 11.34 -18.58
CA GLN A 10 -22.37 12.00 -18.47
C GLN A 10 -22.32 13.02 -17.33
N LYS A 11 -23.41 13.76 -17.09
CA LYS A 11 -23.52 14.71 -15.96
C LYS A 11 -23.56 14.01 -14.60
N GLU A 12 -24.18 12.84 -14.50
CA GLU A 12 -24.17 12.03 -13.26
C GLU A 12 -22.78 11.43 -13.00
N SER A 13 -22.09 10.92 -14.03
CA SER A 13 -20.72 10.40 -13.91
C SER A 13 -19.72 11.48 -13.49
N ALA A 14 -19.85 12.72 -13.99
CA ALA A 14 -19.03 13.86 -13.56
C ALA A 14 -19.29 14.29 -12.11
N ARG A 15 -20.56 14.30 -11.67
CA ARG A 15 -20.92 14.61 -10.27
C ARG A 15 -20.44 13.54 -9.29
N GLN A 16 -20.40 12.28 -9.72
CA GLN A 16 -19.93 11.16 -8.90
C GLN A 16 -18.39 11.16 -8.77
N ARG A 17 -17.67 11.61 -9.79
CA ARG A 17 -16.21 11.85 -9.72
C ARG A 17 -15.86 12.99 -8.77
N HIS A 18 -16.57 14.13 -8.82
CA HIS A 18 -16.35 15.22 -7.86
C HIS A 18 -16.64 14.81 -6.41
N ARG A 19 -17.72 14.06 -6.15
CA ARG A 19 -17.99 13.55 -4.79
C ARG A 19 -16.97 12.51 -4.29
N SER A 20 -16.26 11.81 -5.18
CA SER A 20 -15.21 10.87 -4.79
C SER A 20 -13.89 11.57 -4.47
N SER A 21 -13.60 12.69 -5.14
CA SER A 21 -12.42 13.52 -4.90
C SER A 21 -12.47 14.17 -3.52
N ASP A 22 -13.64 14.64 -3.09
CA ASP A 22 -13.82 15.31 -1.78
C ASP A 22 -13.80 14.35 -0.58
N ARG A 23 -13.88 13.02 -0.80
CA ARG A 23 -13.85 12.01 0.28
C ARG A 23 -12.51 11.28 0.43
N CYS A 24 -11.59 11.46 -0.53
CA CYS A 24 -10.23 10.93 -0.46
C CYS A 24 -9.23 11.90 0.18
N SER A 25 -9.70 12.99 0.80
CA SER A 25 -8.85 13.92 1.57
C SER A 25 -8.51 13.43 2.98
N LEU A 26 -9.12 12.34 3.45
CA LEU A 26 -8.94 11.79 4.81
C LEU A 26 -7.54 11.21 5.08
N VAL A 27 -6.65 11.17 4.08
CA VAL A 27 -5.24 10.79 4.23
C VAL A 27 -4.31 12.02 4.29
N SER A 28 -4.82 13.22 3.95
CA SER A 28 -4.03 14.45 3.89
C SER A 28 -3.98 15.23 5.21
N ASP A 29 -4.80 14.88 6.21
CA ASP A 29 -4.85 15.58 7.50
C ASP A 29 -3.85 15.04 8.55
N VAL A 30 -2.71 14.51 8.10
CA VAL A 30 -1.57 14.25 8.97
C VAL A 30 -0.56 15.38 8.77
N HIS A 31 -0.74 16.43 9.59
CA HIS A 31 0.17 17.56 9.87
C HIS A 31 -0.17 18.92 9.25
N ALA A 32 -0.82 19.76 10.07
CA ALA A 32 -0.58 21.19 10.12
C ALA A 32 -0.50 21.65 11.60
N SER A 33 0.69 21.50 12.18
CA SER A 33 1.21 22.42 13.19
C SER A 33 2.72 22.25 13.25
N SER A 34 3.39 23.05 12.43
CA SER A 34 4.77 23.44 12.63
C SER A 34 4.77 24.64 13.58
N SER A 35 5.59 24.57 14.63
CA SER A 35 6.18 25.76 15.24
C SER A 35 7.61 25.41 15.65
N ASP A 36 8.51 26.26 15.18
CA ASP A 36 9.95 26.32 15.37
C ASP A 36 10.44 26.05 16.79
N GLY A 37 11.60 25.38 16.89
CA GLY A 37 12.38 25.33 18.13
C GLY A 37 13.34 24.14 18.20
N SER A 38 14.60 24.40 17.85
CA SER A 38 15.80 23.63 18.18
C SER A 38 15.73 22.76 19.44
N GLU A 39 15.97 21.45 19.31
CA GLU A 39 17.05 20.70 19.99
C GLU A 39 16.95 19.21 19.60
N CYS A 40 18.08 18.60 19.18
CA CYS A 40 18.14 17.18 18.89
C CYS A 40 17.92 16.38 20.18
N ILE A 41 16.77 15.71 20.32
CA ILE A 41 16.56 14.71 21.37
C ILE A 41 17.32 13.45 20.96
N PRO A 42 18.34 12.98 21.72
CA PRO A 42 18.91 11.68 21.48
C PRO A 42 17.87 10.64 21.90
N CYS A 43 17.47 9.77 20.97
CA CYS A 43 16.61 8.63 21.26
C CYS A 43 17.41 7.60 22.07
N GLN A 44 17.59 7.86 23.36
CA GLN A 44 18.06 6.88 24.32
C GLN A 44 16.85 6.08 24.78
N VAL A 45 16.50 5.05 24.02
CA VAL A 45 15.54 4.04 24.48
C VAL A 45 16.16 3.39 25.71
N SER A 46 15.57 3.64 26.88
CA SER A 46 16.05 3.06 28.13
C SER A 46 15.97 1.54 28.05
N THR A 47 17.04 0.85 28.49
CA THR A 47 17.08 -0.60 28.69
C THR A 47 15.91 -1.14 29.53
N ALA A 48 15.22 -0.29 30.32
CA ALA A 48 14.03 -0.65 31.08
C ALA A 48 12.76 -0.75 30.21
N GLU A 49 12.60 0.09 29.19
CA GLU A 49 11.44 0.05 28.28
C GLU A 49 11.53 -1.15 27.31
N MET A 50 12.74 -1.45 26.85
CA MET A 50 13.03 -2.69 26.10
C MET A 50 12.78 -3.94 26.94
N ARG A 51 13.07 -3.91 28.25
CA ARG A 51 12.78 -5.01 29.19
C ARG A 51 11.29 -5.17 29.46
N LEU A 52 10.53 -4.09 29.64
CA LEU A 52 9.07 -4.14 29.79
C LEU A 52 8.36 -4.62 28.52
N ALA A 53 8.87 -4.25 27.34
CA ALA A 53 8.39 -4.80 26.07
C ALA A 53 8.70 -6.30 25.97
N ALA A 54 9.92 -6.73 26.33
CA ALA A 54 10.31 -8.13 26.36
C ALA A 54 9.52 -8.97 27.38
N GLU A 55 9.14 -8.39 28.53
CA GLU A 55 8.29 -9.03 29.54
C GLU A 55 6.83 -9.18 29.08
N ARG A 56 6.35 -8.35 28.14
CA ARG A 56 5.05 -8.55 27.46
C ARG A 56 5.09 -9.64 26.40
N PHE A 57 6.27 -9.98 25.89
CA PHE A 57 6.49 -11.12 25.00
C PHE A 57 7.02 -12.32 25.80
N GLN A 58 6.24 -12.79 26.78
CA GLN A 58 6.49 -14.12 27.32
C GLN A 58 6.32 -15.15 26.19
N PRO A 59 7.28 -16.07 25.98
CA PRO A 59 7.07 -17.18 25.08
C PRO A 59 5.87 -17.97 25.60
N LEU A 60 4.85 -18.16 24.76
CA LEU A 60 3.70 -19.01 25.07
C LEU A 60 4.16 -20.46 25.24
N CYS A 61 4.66 -20.80 26.42
CA CYS A 61 4.99 -22.15 26.82
C CYS A 61 3.70 -22.82 27.35
N GLY A 62 2.91 -23.33 26.42
CA GLY A 62 1.68 -24.08 26.67
C GLY A 62 0.99 -24.37 25.35
N SER A 63 1.21 -25.56 24.78
CA SER A 63 0.74 -26.00 23.45
C SER A 63 0.69 -24.86 22.44
N SER A 64 1.84 -24.47 21.88
CA SER A 64 1.89 -23.41 20.86
C SER A 64 0.93 -23.78 19.74
N VAL A 65 -0.23 -23.11 19.69
CA VAL A 65 -1.07 -23.16 18.50
C VAL A 65 -0.17 -22.62 17.40
N ASP A 66 0.18 -23.47 16.44
CA ASP A 66 0.94 -23.04 15.30
C ASP A 66 0.03 -22.12 14.48
N VAL A 67 0.18 -20.82 14.70
CA VAL A 67 -0.59 -19.78 14.03
C VAL A 67 -0.04 -19.46 12.64
N LEU A 68 1.18 -19.92 12.33
CA LEU A 68 1.85 -19.59 11.08
C LEU A 68 1.07 -20.09 9.85
N PRO A 69 0.54 -21.33 9.81
CA PRO A 69 -0.29 -21.79 8.70
C PRO A 69 -1.49 -20.88 8.43
N HIS A 70 -2.13 -20.33 9.47
CA HIS A 70 -3.27 -19.42 9.32
C HIS A 70 -2.87 -18.14 8.60
N TYR A 71 -1.80 -17.48 9.05
CA TYR A 71 -1.31 -16.24 8.42
C TYR A 71 -0.76 -16.47 7.01
N VAL A 72 -0.11 -17.62 6.76
CA VAL A 72 0.32 -18.00 5.41
C VAL A 72 -0.89 -18.13 4.47
N GLN A 73 -2.01 -18.70 4.92
CA GLN A 73 -3.23 -18.78 4.12
C GLN A 73 -3.85 -17.41 3.85
N LEU A 74 -3.83 -16.49 4.82
CA LEU A 74 -4.27 -15.11 4.61
C LEU A 74 -3.43 -14.41 3.53
N GLU A 75 -2.12 -14.61 3.56
CA GLU A 75 -1.19 -14.02 2.58
C GLU A 75 -1.40 -14.60 1.18
N ILE A 76 -1.59 -15.92 1.07
CA ILE A 76 -1.94 -16.57 -0.21
C ILE A 76 -3.26 -16.01 -0.75
N ALA A 77 -4.26 -15.83 0.10
CA ALA A 77 -5.55 -15.25 -0.30
C ALA A 77 -5.41 -13.80 -0.77
N LEU A 78 -4.58 -12.98 -0.11
CA LEU A 78 -4.28 -11.62 -0.52
C LEU A 78 -3.55 -11.58 -1.88
N SER A 79 -2.52 -12.42 -2.05
CA SER A 79 -1.78 -12.57 -3.31
C SER A 79 -2.67 -13.03 -4.47
N ASN A 80 -3.60 -13.97 -4.23
CA ASN A 80 -4.59 -14.37 -5.23
C ASN A 80 -5.47 -13.20 -5.69
N ARG A 81 -5.96 -12.37 -4.76
CA ARG A 81 -6.76 -11.19 -5.10
C ARG A 81 -5.94 -10.16 -5.90
N ARG A 82 -4.68 -9.95 -5.51
CA ARG A 82 -3.74 -9.09 -6.26
C ARG A 82 -3.51 -9.57 -7.68
N LYS A 83 -3.29 -10.88 -7.87
CA LYS A 83 -3.16 -11.49 -9.20
C LYS A 83 -4.39 -11.20 -10.06
N ILE A 84 -5.59 -11.41 -9.52
CA ILE A 84 -6.85 -11.12 -10.21
C ILE A 84 -6.99 -9.64 -10.57
N MET A 85 -6.58 -8.74 -9.67
CA MET A 85 -6.76 -7.30 -9.84
C MET A 85 -5.76 -6.67 -10.81
N TYR A 86 -4.50 -7.10 -10.75
CA TYR A 86 -3.38 -6.40 -11.37
C TYR A 86 -2.82 -7.06 -12.62
N THR A 87 -3.32 -8.25 -12.98
CA THR A 87 -2.87 -9.00 -14.15
C THR A 87 -4.02 -9.39 -15.05
N ASP A 88 -3.73 -9.76 -16.29
CA ASP A 88 -4.71 -10.31 -17.25
C ASP A 88 -4.90 -11.83 -17.10
N VAL A 89 -4.81 -12.34 -15.86
CA VAL A 89 -5.00 -13.77 -15.58
C VAL A 89 -6.39 -14.22 -16.05
N LYS A 90 -6.45 -15.36 -16.74
CA LYS A 90 -7.72 -15.91 -17.24
C LYS A 90 -8.40 -16.71 -16.14
N MET A 91 -9.74 -16.73 -16.12
CA MET A 91 -10.52 -17.45 -15.11
C MET A 91 -10.13 -18.93 -14.94
N LYS A 92 -9.74 -19.60 -16.02
CA LYS A 92 -9.28 -21.00 -15.99
C LYS A 92 -8.00 -21.21 -15.17
N ASP A 93 -7.22 -20.15 -14.96
CA ASP A 93 -5.91 -20.16 -14.31
C ASP A 93 -5.97 -19.59 -12.87
N PHE A 94 -7.17 -19.43 -12.31
CA PHE A 94 -7.37 -18.86 -10.96
C PHE A 94 -7.00 -19.83 -9.82
N TYR A 95 -7.14 -21.14 -10.05
CA TYR A 95 -7.05 -22.15 -8.99
C TYR A 95 -5.91 -23.16 -9.20
N THR A 96 -4.94 -22.86 -10.07
CA THR A 96 -3.93 -23.82 -10.52
C THR A 96 -2.74 -23.95 -9.57
N GLU A 97 -2.34 -22.88 -8.86
CA GLU A 97 -1.12 -22.89 -8.03
C GLU A 97 -1.27 -22.07 -6.75
N THR A 98 -0.47 -22.42 -5.73
CA THR A 98 -0.35 -21.64 -4.50
C THR A 98 0.38 -20.33 -4.81
N CYS A 99 -0.34 -19.22 -4.77
CA CYS A 99 0.18 -17.92 -5.16
C CYS A 99 1.04 -17.30 -4.04
N GLN A 100 2.34 -17.62 -4.04
CA GLN A 100 3.31 -16.96 -3.16
C GLN A 100 3.73 -15.59 -3.69
N VAL A 101 3.89 -15.48 -5.01
CA VAL A 101 4.16 -14.22 -5.72
C VAL A 101 3.09 -14.08 -6.80
N PRO A 102 2.32 -12.99 -6.82
CA PRO A 102 1.15 -12.87 -7.69
C PRO A 102 1.44 -12.53 -9.15
N TYR A 103 2.68 -12.19 -9.47
CA TYR A 103 3.06 -11.62 -10.75
C TYR A 103 4.21 -12.38 -11.39
N ASP A 104 4.17 -12.46 -12.72
CA ASP A 104 5.32 -12.79 -13.55
C ASP A 104 6.03 -11.51 -14.00
N VAL A 105 7.33 -11.62 -14.32
CA VAL A 105 8.14 -10.48 -14.82
C VAL A 105 7.52 -9.84 -16.07
N SER A 106 6.89 -10.65 -16.92
CA SER A 106 6.21 -10.20 -18.15
C SER A 106 4.93 -9.40 -17.88
N GLN A 107 4.36 -9.51 -16.69
CA GLN A 107 3.14 -8.81 -16.28
C GLN A 107 3.44 -7.47 -15.58
N LEU A 108 4.70 -7.20 -15.27
CA LEU A 108 5.11 -5.98 -14.59
C LEU A 108 5.04 -4.77 -15.52
N ARG A 109 4.45 -3.68 -15.04
CA ARG A 109 4.33 -2.41 -15.76
C ARG A 109 5.29 -1.37 -15.19
N GLN A 110 5.88 -0.53 -16.03
CA GLN A 110 6.70 0.55 -15.51
C GLN A 110 5.82 1.58 -14.80
N PHE A 111 6.26 2.02 -13.61
CA PHE A 111 5.59 3.04 -12.81
C PHE A 111 5.46 4.36 -13.58
N ASP A 112 4.25 4.90 -13.62
CA ASP A 112 3.95 6.19 -14.25
C ASP A 112 3.90 7.31 -13.21
N TYR A 113 4.96 8.12 -13.18
CA TYR A 113 5.09 9.27 -12.28
C TYR A 113 3.92 10.27 -12.41
N ARG A 114 3.34 10.42 -13.60
CA ARG A 114 2.29 11.43 -13.86
C ARG A 114 0.95 11.03 -13.28
N ASN A 115 0.60 9.76 -13.43
CA ASN A 115 -0.70 9.22 -13.04
C ASN A 115 -0.61 8.31 -11.83
N SER A 116 0.47 8.42 -11.05
CA SER A 116 0.66 7.58 -9.88
C SER A 116 -0.38 7.90 -8.80
N HIS A 117 -0.99 6.83 -8.31
CA HIS A 117 -1.87 6.87 -7.15
C HIS A 117 -1.32 5.86 -6.16
N GLY A 118 -1.38 6.20 -4.87
CA GLY A 118 -1.17 5.22 -3.82
C GLY A 118 -2.32 4.22 -3.79
N PHE A 119 -2.66 3.71 -2.62
CA PHE A 119 -3.80 2.80 -2.49
C PHE A 119 -5.08 3.37 -3.08
N VAL A 120 -5.71 2.57 -3.94
CA VAL A 120 -7.03 2.85 -4.50
C VAL A 120 -8.09 1.99 -3.80
N ARG A 121 -9.37 2.23 -4.10
CA ARG A 121 -10.48 1.64 -3.34
C ARG A 121 -10.42 0.12 -3.21
N HIS A 122 -10.02 -0.59 -4.28
CA HIS A 122 -9.95 -2.04 -4.25
C HIS A 122 -8.82 -2.57 -3.36
N ASP A 123 -7.72 -1.82 -3.20
CA ASP A 123 -6.66 -2.19 -2.26
C ASP A 123 -7.14 -2.16 -0.83
N PHE A 124 -7.87 -1.10 -0.47
CA PHE A 124 -8.46 -1.00 0.86
C PHE A 124 -9.43 -2.15 1.12
N ILE A 125 -10.18 -2.61 0.12
CA ILE A 125 -11.07 -3.77 0.26
C ILE A 125 -10.26 -5.05 0.50
N MET A 126 -9.21 -5.30 -0.31
CA MET A 126 -8.36 -6.48 -0.15
C MET A 126 -7.67 -6.50 1.22
N LEU A 127 -7.13 -5.38 1.67
CA LEU A 127 -6.48 -5.24 2.96
C LEU A 127 -7.48 -5.28 4.12
N TYR A 128 -8.70 -4.80 3.91
CA TYR A 128 -9.76 -4.88 4.91
C TYR A 128 -10.13 -6.34 5.17
N ASP A 129 -10.30 -7.13 4.11
CA ASP A 129 -10.55 -8.57 4.23
C ASP A 129 -9.37 -9.30 4.89
N TYR A 130 -8.14 -8.95 4.51
CA TYR A 130 -6.93 -9.48 5.12
C TYR A 130 -6.87 -9.22 6.64
N CYS A 131 -7.09 -7.96 7.05
CA CYS A 131 -7.09 -7.57 8.47
C CYS A 131 -8.20 -8.26 9.26
N ASN A 132 -9.39 -8.43 8.68
CA ASN A 132 -10.49 -9.16 9.35
C ASN A 132 -10.20 -10.65 9.53
N GLY A 133 -9.23 -11.21 8.79
CA GLY A 133 -8.77 -12.57 8.99
C GLY A 133 -7.85 -12.76 10.20
N PHE A 134 -7.35 -11.69 10.82
CA PHE A 134 -6.45 -11.81 11.97
C PHE A 134 -7.17 -12.43 13.17
N MET A 135 -6.47 -13.33 13.86
CA MET A 135 -6.97 -13.93 15.10
C MET A 135 -7.33 -12.84 16.12
N ASP A 136 -8.47 -13.01 16.78
CA ASP A 136 -9.02 -12.08 17.77
C ASP A 136 -9.26 -10.64 17.28
N PHE A 137 -9.15 -10.36 15.97
CA PHE A 137 -9.39 -9.02 15.42
C PHE A 137 -10.78 -8.49 15.75
N HIS A 138 -11.79 -9.37 15.81
CA HIS A 138 -13.14 -9.00 16.18
C HIS A 138 -13.26 -8.45 17.61
N GLY A 139 -12.37 -8.87 18.52
CA GLY A 139 -12.32 -8.40 19.92
C GLY A 139 -11.83 -6.96 20.08
N LEU A 140 -11.18 -6.39 19.06
CA LEU A 140 -10.70 -5.01 19.09
C LEU A 140 -11.86 -4.00 19.02
N SER A 141 -11.70 -2.87 19.72
CA SER A 141 -12.58 -1.71 19.59
C SER A 141 -12.48 -1.08 18.20
N ARG A 142 -13.44 -0.20 17.86
CA ARG A 142 -13.41 0.52 16.59
C ARG A 142 -12.16 1.38 16.42
N ALA A 143 -11.71 2.04 17.49
CA ALA A 143 -10.51 2.88 17.45
C ALA A 143 -9.25 2.05 17.18
N GLU A 144 -9.11 0.91 17.87
CA GLU A 144 -7.99 -0.01 17.68
C GLU A 144 -7.98 -0.61 16.27
N LYS A 145 -9.15 -1.02 15.75
CA LYS A 145 -9.28 -1.52 14.36
C LYS A 145 -8.84 -0.48 13.33
N ASN A 146 -9.21 0.79 13.52
CA ASN A 146 -8.78 1.87 12.62
C ASN A 146 -7.27 2.08 12.65
N ILE A 147 -6.65 2.07 13.84
CA ILE A 147 -5.20 2.23 14.00
C ILE A 147 -4.49 1.03 13.37
N PHE A 148 -4.93 -0.19 13.69
CA PHE A 148 -4.41 -1.44 13.14
C PHE A 148 -4.44 -1.41 11.62
N PHE A 149 -5.58 -1.06 11.02
CA PHE A 149 -5.75 -1.02 9.58
C PHE A 149 -4.78 -0.03 8.90
N ARG A 150 -4.56 1.15 9.49
CA ARG A 150 -3.60 2.13 8.97
C ARG A 150 -2.17 1.59 8.96
N TYR A 151 -1.76 0.93 10.04
CA TYR A 151 -0.45 0.28 10.11
C TYR A 151 -0.35 -0.89 9.14
N ALA A 152 -1.39 -1.71 9.01
CA ALA A 152 -1.42 -2.82 8.07
C ALA A 152 -1.21 -2.32 6.64
N CYS A 153 -1.87 -1.23 6.20
CA CYS A 153 -1.62 -0.64 4.89
C CYS A 153 -0.17 -0.19 4.69
N ALA A 154 0.43 0.47 5.68
CA ALA A 154 1.80 0.96 5.58
C ALA A 154 2.84 -0.17 5.57
N VAL A 155 2.66 -1.18 6.42
CA VAL A 155 3.55 -2.35 6.46
C VAL A 155 3.40 -3.16 5.19
N ASP A 156 2.17 -3.36 4.72
CA ASP A 156 1.88 -4.11 3.52
C ASP A 156 2.59 -3.54 2.30
N CYS A 157 2.47 -2.23 2.03
CA CYS A 157 3.10 -1.65 0.84
C CYS A 157 4.63 -1.76 0.87
N LEU A 158 5.25 -1.69 2.05
CA LEU A 158 6.71 -1.79 2.21
C LEU A 158 7.21 -3.23 2.07
N ILE A 159 6.66 -4.14 2.90
CA ILE A 159 7.14 -5.53 2.97
C ILE A 159 6.79 -6.28 1.69
N THR A 160 5.60 -6.08 1.14
CA THR A 160 5.20 -6.69 -0.14
C THR A 160 6.14 -6.24 -1.26
N SER A 161 6.44 -4.94 -1.36
CA SER A 161 7.33 -4.42 -2.40
C SER A 161 8.76 -4.96 -2.24
N ALA A 162 9.26 -5.06 -1.01
CA ALA A 162 10.57 -5.65 -0.74
C ALA A 162 10.62 -7.15 -1.14
N TYR A 163 9.59 -7.91 -0.78
CA TYR A 163 9.48 -9.33 -1.12
C TYR A 163 9.40 -9.55 -2.64
N TYR A 164 8.55 -8.80 -3.34
CA TYR A 164 8.45 -8.91 -4.81
C TYR A 164 9.72 -8.43 -5.51
N THR A 165 10.39 -7.40 -4.99
CA THR A 165 11.69 -6.95 -5.53
C THR A 165 12.74 -8.06 -5.42
N TYR A 166 12.79 -8.77 -4.29
CA TYR A 166 13.72 -9.87 -4.09
C TYR A 166 13.51 -10.99 -5.13
N HIS A 167 12.25 -11.35 -5.42
CA HIS A 167 11.92 -12.43 -6.35
C HIS A 167 11.92 -12.04 -7.83
N LEU A 168 11.45 -10.84 -8.16
CA LEU A 168 11.14 -10.44 -9.54
C LEU A 168 11.99 -9.29 -10.06
N GLY A 169 12.55 -8.45 -9.18
CA GLY A 169 13.18 -7.18 -9.56
C GLY A 169 14.71 -7.17 -9.50
N ARG A 170 15.31 -8.01 -8.64
CA ARG A 170 16.74 -7.97 -8.34
C ARG A 170 17.64 -8.19 -9.55
N ALA A 171 17.28 -9.10 -10.46
CA ALA A 171 18.10 -9.40 -11.63
C ALA A 171 18.12 -8.27 -12.68
N GLN A 172 17.11 -7.38 -12.67
CA GLN A 172 16.98 -6.30 -13.65
C GLN A 172 17.13 -4.90 -13.02
N ASN A 173 17.64 -4.80 -11.79
CA ASN A 173 17.74 -3.55 -11.03
C ASN A 173 16.40 -2.78 -10.98
N ARG A 174 15.32 -3.46 -10.59
CA ARG A 174 13.98 -2.87 -10.49
C ARG A 174 13.43 -3.04 -9.08
N MET A 175 12.85 -1.98 -8.53
CA MET A 175 11.98 -2.07 -7.36
C MET A 175 10.58 -2.42 -7.84
N VAL A 176 10.03 -3.55 -7.38
CA VAL A 176 8.68 -4.01 -7.73
C VAL A 176 7.72 -3.60 -6.63
N MET A 177 6.63 -2.96 -7.00
CA MET A 177 5.60 -2.49 -6.08
C MET A 177 4.47 -3.50 -5.92
N PHE A 178 3.65 -3.31 -4.89
CA PHE A 178 2.55 -4.22 -4.54
C PHE A 178 1.49 -4.39 -5.65
N ASN A 179 1.38 -3.46 -6.60
CA ASN A 179 0.34 -3.37 -7.65
C ASN A 179 0.81 -3.82 -9.06
N ALA A 180 1.86 -4.64 -9.12
CA ALA A 180 2.54 -5.08 -10.34
C ALA A 180 3.22 -3.96 -11.14
N GLU A 181 3.44 -2.78 -10.54
CA GLU A 181 4.29 -1.76 -11.13
C GLU A 181 5.75 -1.97 -10.70
N TYR A 182 6.68 -1.40 -11.48
CA TYR A 182 8.09 -1.37 -11.11
C TYR A 182 8.72 -0.02 -11.41
N VAL A 183 9.71 0.33 -10.58
CA VAL A 183 10.56 1.49 -10.75
C VAL A 183 11.97 1.01 -11.11
N PRO A 184 12.55 1.43 -12.25
CA PRO A 184 13.97 1.19 -12.53
C PRO A 184 14.84 1.86 -11.47
N MET A 185 15.79 1.11 -10.92
CA MET A 185 16.75 1.60 -9.93
C MET A 185 18.10 1.98 -10.56
N ASP A 186 18.27 1.70 -11.85
CA ASP A 186 19.43 2.07 -12.65
C ASP A 186 18.98 2.63 -14.01
N PRO A 187 19.08 3.96 -14.25
CA PRO A 187 19.55 4.97 -13.30
C PRO A 187 18.59 5.13 -12.11
N MET A 188 19.06 5.73 -11.02
CA MET A 188 18.23 5.97 -9.83
C MET A 188 16.94 6.75 -10.19
N PRO A 189 15.80 6.42 -9.57
CA PRO A 189 14.54 7.13 -9.81
C PRO A 189 14.67 8.61 -9.44
N ILE A 190 13.91 9.45 -10.16
CA ILE A 190 13.81 10.88 -9.85
C ILE A 190 13.27 11.07 -8.43
N ARG A 191 13.88 11.95 -7.63
CA ARG A 191 13.43 12.26 -6.27
C ARG A 191 12.43 13.42 -6.23
N GLY A 192 12.26 14.11 -7.36
CA GLY A 192 11.42 15.30 -7.48
C GLY A 192 12.12 16.59 -7.03
N ASN A 193 13.37 16.51 -6.57
CA ASN A 193 14.18 17.65 -6.15
C ASN A 193 15.17 18.10 -7.24
N GLU A 194 15.31 17.31 -8.31
CA GLU A 194 16.21 17.58 -9.40
C GLU A 194 15.75 18.80 -10.23
N PRO A 195 16.68 19.61 -10.76
CA PRO A 195 16.33 20.72 -11.65
C PRO A 195 15.49 20.25 -12.84
N GLY A 196 14.31 20.83 -13.02
CA GLY A 196 13.39 20.49 -14.12
C GLY A 196 12.46 19.30 -13.85
N ALA A 197 12.50 18.68 -12.67
CA ALA A 197 11.56 17.61 -12.31
C ALA A 197 10.09 18.05 -12.37
N GLU A 198 9.80 19.33 -12.07
CA GLU A 198 8.48 19.95 -12.22
C GLU A 198 7.87 19.73 -13.61
N ALA A 199 8.69 19.74 -14.67
CA ALA A 199 8.21 19.61 -16.05
C ALA A 199 7.69 18.21 -16.39
N LEU A 200 7.92 17.22 -15.52
CA LEU A 200 7.39 15.87 -15.70
C LEU A 200 5.92 15.77 -15.30
N PHE A 201 5.39 16.75 -14.57
CA PHE A 201 4.03 16.77 -14.02
C PHE A 201 3.17 17.84 -14.71
N GLU A 202 1.87 17.60 -14.81
CA GLU A 202 0.94 18.55 -15.42
C GLU A 202 0.67 19.74 -14.49
N THR A 203 0.66 19.51 -13.18
CA THR A 203 0.41 20.54 -12.17
C THR A 203 1.46 20.53 -11.07
N LYS A 204 1.67 21.69 -10.44
CA LYS A 204 2.52 21.81 -9.24
C LYS A 204 2.02 20.97 -8.07
N ALA A 205 0.71 20.80 -7.95
CA ALA A 205 0.13 19.97 -6.90
C ALA A 205 0.50 18.49 -7.05
N ASP A 206 0.56 18.00 -8.30
CA ASP A 206 0.98 16.61 -8.58
C ASP A 206 2.46 16.40 -8.30
N HIS A 207 3.29 17.40 -8.62
CA HIS A 207 4.72 17.37 -8.31
C HIS A 207 4.98 17.39 -6.79
N GLU A 208 4.30 18.26 -6.04
CA GLU A 208 4.41 18.28 -4.58
C GLU A 208 3.90 16.96 -3.97
N LYS A 209 2.77 16.42 -4.44
CA LYS A 209 2.27 15.11 -4.02
C LYS A 209 3.31 14.02 -4.25
N TYR A 210 3.98 14.02 -5.40
CA TYR A 210 5.04 13.07 -5.72
C TYR A 210 6.21 13.15 -4.73
N LYS A 211 6.68 14.37 -4.43
CA LYS A 211 7.80 14.61 -3.49
C LYS A 211 7.53 14.08 -2.09
N TYR A 212 6.29 14.18 -1.59
CA TYR A 212 5.97 13.67 -0.25
C TYR A 212 5.51 12.20 -0.22
N ALA A 213 5.07 11.64 -1.36
CA ALA A 213 4.56 10.27 -1.41
C ALA A 213 5.64 9.19 -1.62
N TYR A 214 6.79 9.54 -2.21
CA TYR A 214 7.81 8.58 -2.62
C TYR A 214 9.22 8.86 -2.09
N VAL A 215 9.39 9.90 -1.25
CA VAL A 215 10.62 10.09 -0.47
C VAL A 215 10.45 9.29 0.83
N LEU A 216 11.03 8.10 0.84
CA LEU A 216 11.37 7.37 2.07
C LEU A 216 12.47 8.11 2.84
#